data_AF-A0A815PF67-F1
#
_entry.id   AF-A0A815PF67-F1
#
_cell.length_a   1.000
_cell.length_b   1.000
_cell.length_c   1.000
_cell.angle_alpha   90.00
_cell.angle_beta   90.00
_cell.angle_gamma   90.00
#
_symmetry.space_group_name_H-M   'P 1'
#
loop_
_entity.id
_entity.type
_entity.pdbx_description
1 polymer ?
#
loop_
_entity_poly.entity_id
_entity_poly.type
_entity_poly.pdbx_seq_one_letter_code
_entity_poly.pdbx_strand_id
1 'polypeptide(L)'
;MSTNSGYSGRSPAAIYSCLIKNNSDAEVDVQIQFAGIEDHHTEIADIEVAQGEEQRIDEKEFEHDKSDGKYRKTVELIRVRRYDGSIIELKAPFDGVTSPKNDWIFEIGNDSIKSVDPNKK
;
A
#
# COMPACT_ATOMS: atom_id res chain seq x y z
N MET A 1 -16.55 -5.45 -40.99
CA MET A 1 -15.93 -4.56 -39.99
C MET A 1 -16.03 -5.29 -38.66
N SER A 2 -14.91 -5.76 -38.12
CA SER A 2 -14.87 -6.42 -36.81
C SER A 2 -13.86 -5.65 -35.97
N THR A 3 -14.36 -4.78 -35.09
CA THR A 3 -13.51 -4.17 -34.07
C THR A 3 -13.23 -5.24 -33.02
N ASN A 4 -12.05 -5.86 -33.12
CA ASN A 4 -11.44 -6.58 -32.02
C ASN A 4 -11.28 -5.58 -30.87
N SER A 5 -12.20 -5.60 -29.90
CA SER A 5 -11.98 -5.00 -28.59
C SER A 5 -10.97 -5.89 -27.87
N GLY A 6 -9.69 -5.75 -28.24
CA GLY A 6 -8.60 -6.24 -27.43
C GLY A 6 -8.69 -5.51 -26.10
N TYR A 7 -9.20 -6.18 -25.07
CA TYR A 7 -8.93 -5.81 -23.69
C TYR A 7 -7.40 -5.81 -23.56
N SER A 8 -6.78 -4.63 -23.68
CA SER A 8 -5.45 -4.42 -23.15
C SER A 8 -5.62 -4.49 -21.64
N GLY A 9 -5.62 -5.71 -21.10
CA GLY A 9 -5.63 -5.99 -19.68
C GLY A 9 -4.34 -5.44 -19.08
N ARG A 10 -4.28 -4.13 -18.85
CA ARG A 10 -3.30 -3.55 -17.96
C ARG A 10 -3.64 -4.12 -16.60
N SER A 11 -2.79 -5.01 -16.10
CA SER A 11 -2.88 -5.48 -14.72
C SER A 11 -3.03 -4.27 -13.80
N PRO A 12 -3.92 -4.33 -12.80
CA PRO A 12 -4.17 -3.17 -11.94
C PRO A 12 -2.88 -2.69 -11.28
N ALA A 13 -2.73 -1.37 -11.17
CA ALA A 13 -1.68 -0.76 -10.38
C ALA A 13 -1.98 -1.05 -8.91
N ALA A 14 -1.33 -2.07 -8.35
CA ALA A 14 -1.65 -2.64 -7.04
C ALA A 14 -0.37 -2.90 -6.26
N ILE A 15 -0.41 -2.69 -4.95
CA ILE A 15 0.66 -3.09 -4.03
C ILE A 15 0.07 -4.12 -3.08
N TYR A 16 0.70 -5.29 -2.93
CA TYR A 16 0.22 -6.33 -2.01
C TYR A 16 0.99 -6.37 -0.70
N SER A 17 2.29 -6.07 -0.72
CA SER A 17 3.16 -5.91 0.45
C SER A 17 3.99 -4.64 0.33
N CYS A 18 4.42 -4.07 1.46
CA CYS A 18 5.20 -2.83 1.46
C CYS A 18 6.25 -2.76 2.56
N LEU A 19 7.20 -1.85 2.38
CA LEU A 19 8.18 -1.46 3.38
C LEU A 19 7.91 -0.01 3.78
N ILE A 20 7.68 0.22 5.06
CA ILE A 20 7.53 1.56 5.63
C ILE A 20 8.88 2.02 6.14
N LYS A 21 9.38 3.16 5.66
CA LYS A 21 10.64 3.76 6.13
C LYS A 21 10.35 5.08 6.81
N ASN A 22 10.79 5.24 8.06
CA ASN A 22 10.65 6.49 8.77
C ASN A 22 11.92 7.34 8.66
N ASN A 23 11.88 8.30 7.74
CA ASN A 23 12.91 9.32 7.55
C ASN A 23 12.53 10.66 8.20
N SER A 24 11.52 10.68 9.08
CA SER A 24 11.15 11.86 9.86
C SER A 24 12.01 12.00 11.12
N ASP A 25 11.89 13.13 11.81
CA ASP A 25 12.69 13.45 12.98
C ASP A 25 12.15 12.81 14.29
N ALA A 26 11.09 12.01 14.22
CA ALA A 26 10.45 11.39 15.37
C ALA A 26 9.85 10.01 15.03
N GLU A 27 9.49 9.24 16.06
CA GLU A 27 8.65 8.06 15.89
C GLU A 27 7.27 8.43 15.35
N VAL A 28 6.67 7.52 14.57
CA VAL A 28 5.37 7.71 13.94
C VAL A 28 4.48 6.48 14.09
N ASP A 29 3.18 6.72 14.27
CA ASP A 29 2.16 5.68 14.21
C ASP A 29 1.66 5.59 12.76
N VAL A 30 1.73 4.40 12.18
CA VAL A 30 1.34 4.17 10.78
C VAL A 30 0.20 3.18 10.73
N GLN A 31 -0.88 3.58 10.08
CA GLN A 31 -2.04 2.77 9.78
C GLN A 31 -2.09 2.47 8.28
N ILE A 32 -2.12 1.19 7.93
CA ILE A 32 -2.14 0.70 6.55
C ILE A 32 -3.45 -0.02 6.33
N GLN A 33 -4.23 0.46 5.37
CA GLN A 33 -5.49 -0.14 4.97
C GLN A 33 -5.28 -1.05 3.76
N PHE A 34 -5.65 -2.31 3.92
CA PHE A 34 -5.71 -3.32 2.87
C PHE A 34 -7.16 -3.53 2.44
N ALA A 35 -7.45 -3.63 1.14
CA ALA A 35 -8.78 -3.96 0.64
C ALA A 35 -8.76 -5.09 -0.39
N GLY A 36 -9.75 -5.97 -0.35
CA GLY A 36 -10.02 -6.91 -1.44
C GLY A 36 -10.61 -6.20 -2.66
N ILE A 37 -10.26 -6.65 -3.87
CA ILE A 37 -10.68 -6.03 -5.14
C ILE A 37 -12.20 -6.12 -5.37
N GLU A 38 -12.86 -7.16 -4.84
CA GLU A 38 -14.27 -7.45 -5.17
C GLU A 38 -15.24 -7.30 -3.99
N ASP A 39 -14.78 -7.32 -2.73
CA ASP A 39 -15.70 -7.66 -1.61
C ASP A 39 -15.52 -6.83 -0.33
N HIS A 40 -15.07 -5.57 -0.44
CA HIS A 40 -15.01 -4.61 0.69
C HIS A 40 -14.33 -5.08 1.99
N HIS A 41 -13.69 -6.25 2.01
CA HIS A 41 -12.94 -6.80 3.14
C HIS A 41 -11.73 -5.92 3.40
N THR A 42 -11.97 -4.92 4.23
CA THR A 42 -10.96 -3.98 4.66
C THR A 42 -10.27 -4.54 5.88
N GLU A 43 -8.95 -4.57 5.86
CA GLU A 43 -8.13 -4.90 7.00
C GLU A 43 -7.16 -3.77 7.28
N ILE A 44 -6.90 -3.54 8.56
CA ILE A 44 -6.03 -2.48 9.02
C ILE A 44 -4.84 -3.11 9.73
N ALA A 45 -3.63 -2.71 9.35
CA ALA A 45 -2.41 -2.96 10.09
C ALA A 45 -1.95 -1.65 10.73
N ASP A 46 -1.84 -1.62 12.05
CA ASP A 46 -1.27 -0.51 12.80
C ASP A 46 0.14 -0.89 13.28
N ILE A 47 1.11 0.00 13.07
CA ILE A 47 2.50 -0.19 13.45
C ILE A 47 3.09 1.11 14.00
N GLU A 48 4.12 1.00 14.83
CA GLU A 48 4.95 2.12 15.29
C GLU A 48 6.33 1.97 14.65
N VAL A 49 6.83 3.03 14.00
CA VAL A 49 8.13 3.01 13.34
C VAL A 49 9.01 4.11 13.94
N ALA A 50 10.05 3.70 14.68
CA ALA A 50 11.01 4.62 15.28
C ALA A 50 11.79 5.42 14.21
N GLN A 51 12.38 6.55 14.62
CA GLN A 51 13.19 7.38 13.74
C GLN A 51 14.34 6.59 13.11
N GLY A 52 14.46 6.65 11.78
CA GLY A 52 15.52 6.00 11.02
C GLY A 52 15.33 4.50 10.79
N GLU A 53 14.26 3.91 11.31
CA GLU A 53 13.94 2.49 11.16
C GLU A 53 13.05 2.21 9.95
N GLU A 54 13.00 0.94 9.57
CA GLU A 54 12.10 0.45 8.54
C GLU A 54 11.35 -0.80 9.01
N GLN A 55 10.09 -0.93 8.58
CA GLN A 55 9.25 -2.07 8.92
C GLN A 55 8.58 -2.64 7.69
N ARG A 56 8.77 -3.95 7.49
CA ARG A 56 8.13 -4.72 6.43
C ARG A 56 6.72 -5.10 6.85
N ILE A 57 5.78 -4.94 5.93
CA ILE A 57 4.38 -5.32 6.08
C ILE A 57 4.05 -6.31 4.98
N ASP A 58 3.85 -7.55 5.40
CA ASP A 58 3.56 -8.65 4.50
C ASP A 58 2.16 -8.54 3.90
N GLU A 59 1.95 -9.27 2.81
CA GLU A 59 0.68 -9.30 2.12
C GLU A 59 -0.45 -9.88 2.98
N LYS A 60 -1.67 -9.42 2.69
CA LYS A 60 -2.89 -9.91 3.33
C LYS A 60 -3.75 -10.64 2.33
N GLU A 61 -4.37 -11.72 2.78
CA GLU A 61 -5.24 -12.56 1.96
C GLU A 61 -6.68 -12.53 2.48
N PHE A 62 -7.63 -12.87 1.61
CA PHE A 62 -9.01 -13.18 1.96
C PHE A 62 -9.51 -14.38 1.16
N GLU A 63 -10.48 -15.09 1.72
CA GLU A 63 -11.19 -16.17 1.07
C GLU A 63 -12.58 -15.67 0.66
N HIS A 64 -13.03 -16.03 -0.53
CA HIS A 64 -14.41 -15.74 -0.94
C HIS A 64 -15.31 -16.89 -0.49
N ASP A 65 -16.41 -16.61 0.21
CA ASP A 65 -17.36 -17.64 0.69
C ASP A 65 -17.91 -18.57 -0.42
N LYS A 66 -17.70 -18.23 -1.69
CA LYS A 66 -18.19 -18.97 -2.87
C LYS A 66 -17.08 -19.62 -3.70
N SER A 67 -15.81 -19.49 -3.32
CA SER A 67 -14.71 -20.19 -3.99
C SER A 67 -13.64 -20.63 -2.98
N ASP A 68 -13.06 -21.81 -3.19
CA ASP A 68 -11.89 -22.28 -2.42
C ASP A 68 -10.59 -21.51 -2.80
N GLY A 69 -10.72 -20.29 -3.33
CA GLY A 69 -9.63 -19.46 -3.80
C GLY A 69 -9.19 -18.46 -2.73
N LYS A 70 -7.87 -18.35 -2.53
CA LYS A 70 -7.25 -17.27 -1.77
C LYS A 70 -6.95 -16.09 -2.68
N TYR A 71 -7.42 -14.92 -2.29
CA TYR A 71 -7.25 -13.68 -3.04
C TYR A 71 -6.40 -12.70 -2.22
N ARG A 72 -5.56 -11.91 -2.90
CA ARG A 72 -4.70 -10.92 -2.26
C ARG A 72 -5.43 -9.59 -2.08
N LYS A 73 -5.24 -8.96 -0.93
CA LYS A 73 -5.68 -7.58 -0.67
C LYS A 73 -4.63 -6.59 -1.13
N THR A 74 -5.06 -5.44 -1.64
CA THR A 74 -4.20 -4.35 -2.07
C THR A 74 -4.08 -3.30 -0.98
N VAL A 75 -2.92 -2.67 -0.85
CA VAL A 75 -2.76 -1.45 -0.05
C VAL A 75 -3.54 -0.33 -0.72
N GLU A 76 -4.48 0.28 0.01
CA GLU A 76 -5.36 1.35 -0.49
C GLU A 76 -5.06 2.72 0.14
N LEU A 77 -4.66 2.72 1.41
CA LEU A 77 -4.40 3.94 2.17
C LEU A 77 -3.28 3.69 3.17
N ILE A 78 -2.38 4.66 3.28
CA ILE A 78 -1.42 4.79 4.37
C ILE A 78 -1.73 6.09 5.09
N ARG A 79 -1.95 6.00 6.39
CA ARG A 79 -2.18 7.13 7.27
C ARG A 79 -1.09 7.15 8.32
N VAL A 80 -0.43 8.28 8.48
CA VAL A 80 0.60 8.46 9.50
C VAL A 80 0.10 9.49 10.50
N ARG A 81 0.03 9.11 11.77
CA ARG A 81 -0.20 10.01 12.89
C ARG A 81 1.13 10.35 13.54
N ARG A 82 1.33 11.64 13.79
CA ARG A 82 2.53 12.17 14.42
C ARG A 82 2.30 12.50 15.88
N TYR A 83 3.39 12.70 16.60
CA TYR A 83 3.37 13.06 18.01
C TYR A 83 2.66 14.40 18.30
N ASP A 84 2.70 15.34 17.37
CA ASP A 84 1.96 16.61 17.47
C ASP A 84 0.44 16.46 17.21
N GLY A 85 -0.03 15.24 16.95
CA GLY A 85 -1.41 14.90 16.64
C GLY A 85 -1.82 15.12 15.19
N SER A 86 -0.93 15.64 14.34
CA SER A 86 -1.20 15.79 12.91
C SER A 86 -1.28 14.45 12.20
N ILE A 87 -2.08 14.41 11.13
CA ILE A 87 -2.31 13.22 10.33
C ILE A 87 -2.04 13.56 8.87
N ILE A 88 -1.21 12.74 8.23
CA ILE A 88 -0.99 12.78 6.79
C ILE A 88 -1.46 11.46 6.17
N GLU A 89 -2.03 11.53 4.97
CA GLU A 89 -2.58 10.38 4.26
C GLU A 89 -2.01 10.29 2.85
N LEU A 90 -1.76 9.08 2.39
CA LEU A 90 -1.44 8.76 1.00
C LEU A 90 -2.37 7.64 0.53
N LYS A 91 -3.15 7.91 -0.52
CA LYS A 91 -4.17 7.00 -1.07
C LYS A 91 -3.74 6.46 -2.42
N ALA A 92 -4.16 5.25 -2.73
CA ALA A 92 -4.05 4.69 -4.07
C ALA A 92 -4.86 5.55 -5.09
N PRO A 93 -4.46 5.59 -6.38
CA PRO A 93 -3.26 4.97 -6.95
C PRO A 93 -1.98 5.67 -6.51
N PHE A 94 -0.93 4.91 -6.27
CA PHE A 94 0.35 5.46 -5.82
C PHE A 94 1.24 5.81 -7.01
N ASP A 95 1.92 6.96 -6.89
CA ASP A 95 2.85 7.43 -7.91
C ASP A 95 3.91 6.38 -8.26
N GLY A 96 4.11 6.14 -9.56
CA GLY A 96 5.10 5.20 -10.07
C GLY A 96 4.65 3.73 -10.13
N VAL A 97 3.52 3.36 -9.54
CA VAL A 97 3.00 1.99 -9.61
C VAL A 97 2.23 1.79 -10.92
N THR A 98 2.82 1.05 -11.86
CA THR A 98 2.21 0.80 -13.19
C THR A 98 1.77 -0.65 -13.42
N SER A 99 2.07 -1.53 -12.47
CA SER A 99 1.74 -2.96 -12.48
C SER A 99 1.62 -3.43 -11.03
N PRO A 100 1.14 -4.66 -10.78
CA PRO A 100 1.17 -5.21 -9.43
C PRO A 100 2.61 -5.28 -8.88
N LYS A 101 2.78 -4.92 -7.61
CA LYS A 101 4.06 -4.85 -6.91
C LYS A 101 3.98 -5.52 -5.53
N ASN A 102 5.12 -6.07 -5.13
CA ASN A 102 5.40 -6.48 -3.77
C ASN A 102 6.57 -5.64 -3.27
N ASP A 103 6.64 -5.47 -1.96
CA ASP A 103 7.72 -4.81 -1.24
C ASP A 103 7.96 -3.37 -1.73
N TRP A 104 6.86 -2.69 -2.08
CA TRP A 104 6.91 -1.29 -2.49
C TRP A 104 7.27 -0.41 -1.30
N ILE A 105 8.05 0.64 -1.53
CA ILE A 105 8.58 1.46 -0.44
C ILE A 105 7.69 2.69 -0.23
N PHE A 106 7.33 2.95 1.02
CA PHE A 106 6.73 4.20 1.45
C PHE A 106 7.65 4.91 2.43
N GLU A 107 8.15 6.07 2.02
CA GLU A 107 9.04 6.91 2.83
C GLU A 107 8.23 7.99 3.54
N ILE A 108 8.28 7.98 4.87
CA ILE A 108 7.66 8.97 5.73
C ILE A 108 8.71 10.02 6.07
N GLY A 109 8.45 11.27 5.69
CA GLY A 109 9.27 12.42 6.07
C GLY A 109 8.53 13.37 7.01
N ASN A 110 9.20 14.48 7.35
CA ASN A 110 8.68 15.47 8.28
C ASN A 110 7.38 16.12 7.87
N ASP A 111 6.97 16.13 6.59
CA ASP A 111 5.70 16.72 6.10
C ASP A 111 5.09 15.95 4.90
N SER A 112 5.52 14.72 4.66
CA SER A 112 5.11 13.97 3.46
C SER A 112 5.19 12.47 3.63
N ILE A 113 4.37 11.73 2.89
CA ILE A 113 4.58 10.32 2.57
C ILE A 113 4.88 10.22 1.08
N LYS A 114 5.91 9.49 0.68
CA LYS A 114 6.28 9.27 -0.72
C LYS A 114 6.19 7.80 -1.10
N SER A 115 5.63 7.55 -2.28
CA SER A 115 5.66 6.25 -2.95
C SER A 115 6.95 6.12 -3.76
N VAL A 116 7.77 5.10 -3.49
CA VAL A 116 9.10 4.93 -4.09
C VAL A 116 9.22 3.54 -4.73
N ASP A 117 9.65 3.51 -5.99
CA ASP A 117 9.96 2.25 -6.68
C ASP A 117 11.26 1.67 -6.14
N PRO A 118 11.25 0.48 -5.51
CA PRO A 118 12.46 -0.13 -4.96
C PRO A 118 13.55 -0.42 -6.01
N ASN A 119 13.19 -0.44 -7.30
CA ASN A 119 14.11 -0.71 -8.40
C ASN A 119 14.69 0.55 -9.05
N LYS A 120 14.18 1.73 -8.71
CA LYS A 120 14.62 2.99 -9.31
C LYS A 120 15.70 3.62 -8.43
N LYS A 121 16.96 3.43 -8.83
CA LYS A 121 18.13 4.08 -8.23
C LYS A 121 18.31 5.51 -8.75
#